data_AF-A0A4Q6AEJ1-F1
#
_entry.id   AF-A0A4Q6AEJ1-F1
#
_cell.length_a   1.000
_cell.length_b   1.000
_cell.length_c   1.000
_cell.angle_alpha   90.00
_cell.angle_beta   90.00
_cell.angle_gamma   90.00
#
_symmetry.space_group_name_H-M   'P 1'
#
loop_
_entity.id
_entity.type
_entity.pdbx_description
1 polymer ?
#
loop_
_entity_poly.entity_id
_entity_poly.type
_entity_poly.pdbx_seq_one_letter_code
_entity_poly.pdbx_strand_id
1 'polypeptide(L)'
;LKQKINTAPGTEAELTRFRKELANKEKVLANARLVTEKYTDADFDQLTEREKNLHRKAFTTNKSDPDYRTVGPYRYTDGSEERTMNIPKGDVLHQFRTDVASGSLPAVSWIIGPENFSDHPGAPWYGAWYVSEVMDILTSKPEVWKKTIFILCYDENDGYFDHVPPFVPPNPYMEGTGMVSEGIDAKVEYVTVEQDMKRKPREECRDSPIGLGFRVPLVIASPWSRGGQVCSQVFDHTSILRFLEKFLSHKTGKKIREENISEWRRTVCGDLTAVFKSYANEQLPMPPVVVKNSFYETVHRAQFMKDPSGYIELSRNDIELAKKQRGALTVFQQEKGQKPACPLPYELYADGNFDHKTRQFAIRFAAKTNVFGKASAGSPFMVFSGRGHKAADGARVNNGNNAMDPMRVWNYAVKAGDELADNWNPRDFEERLYHLRVLGPNGFFREFSGDDEDPLIQVRLGYRIVKSVANGELELTVTNSGNSAYQLRLLDDTYHNVHKKMTVAPKSSATILIATLSSFGWYDVKLLADGHPKFSKQFAGHVETGKFSRTDPAM
;
A
#
# COMPACT_ATOMS: atom_id res chain seq x y z
N LEU A 1 -24.13 30.80 -17.14
CA LEU A 1 -24.38 31.09 -15.70
C LEU A 1 -24.99 32.46 -15.48
N LYS A 2 -24.37 33.56 -15.92
CA LYS A 2 -24.94 34.92 -15.82
C LYS A 2 -26.39 35.02 -16.32
N GLN A 3 -26.68 34.49 -17.51
CA GLN A 3 -28.05 34.43 -18.03
C GLN A 3 -28.97 33.58 -17.14
N LYS A 4 -28.54 32.38 -16.72
CA LYS A 4 -29.30 31.50 -15.81
C LYS A 4 -29.65 32.19 -14.48
N ILE A 5 -28.75 32.99 -13.91
CA ILE A 5 -29.00 33.75 -12.67
C ILE A 5 -30.02 34.87 -12.91
N ASN A 6 -29.97 35.51 -14.08
CA ASN A 6 -30.83 36.65 -14.41
C ASN A 6 -32.22 36.26 -14.93
N THR A 7 -32.40 35.02 -15.43
CA THR A 7 -33.62 34.63 -16.16
C THR A 7 -34.34 33.40 -15.60
N ALA A 8 -33.78 32.67 -14.63
CA ALA A 8 -34.41 31.45 -14.12
C ALA A 8 -35.28 31.72 -12.87
N PRO A 9 -36.50 31.16 -12.78
CA PRO A 9 -37.23 31.05 -11.52
C PRO A 9 -36.61 29.89 -10.71
N GLY A 10 -35.44 30.12 -10.14
CA GLY A 10 -34.75 29.14 -9.28
C GLY A 10 -35.03 29.39 -7.80
N THR A 11 -34.95 28.35 -6.98
CA THR A 11 -34.94 28.50 -5.52
C THR A 11 -33.72 29.30 -5.06
N GLU A 12 -33.77 29.97 -3.89
CA GLU A 12 -32.62 30.75 -3.38
C GLU A 12 -31.37 29.86 -3.20
N ALA A 13 -31.56 28.59 -2.87
CA ALA A 13 -30.48 27.60 -2.80
C ALA A 13 -29.81 27.38 -4.18
N GLU A 14 -30.59 27.27 -5.24
CA GLU A 14 -30.06 27.13 -6.61
C GLU A 14 -29.38 28.40 -7.11
N LEU A 15 -29.96 29.57 -6.85
CA LEU A 15 -29.35 30.85 -7.19
C LEU A 15 -28.02 31.05 -6.44
N THR A 16 -27.97 30.68 -5.16
CA THR A 16 -26.74 30.68 -4.36
C THR A 16 -25.68 29.76 -4.96
N ARG A 17 -26.06 28.53 -5.37
CA ARG A 17 -25.16 27.60 -6.07
C ARG A 17 -24.63 28.20 -7.37
N PHE A 18 -25.48 28.78 -8.21
CA PHE A 18 -25.06 29.38 -9.48
C PHE A 18 -24.16 30.61 -9.29
N ARG A 19 -24.42 31.45 -8.28
CA ARG A 19 -23.55 32.58 -7.94
C ARG A 19 -22.17 32.09 -7.50
N LYS A 20 -22.10 31.05 -6.64
CA LYS A 20 -20.83 30.42 -6.24
C LYS A 20 -20.07 29.85 -7.43
N GLU A 21 -20.77 29.13 -8.32
CA GLU A 21 -20.16 28.57 -9.53
C GLU A 21 -19.67 29.66 -10.48
N LEU A 22 -20.43 30.75 -10.65
CA LEU A 22 -20.02 31.88 -11.47
C LEU A 22 -18.76 32.54 -10.93
N ALA A 23 -18.70 32.83 -9.62
CA ALA A 23 -17.53 33.42 -8.98
C ALA A 23 -16.28 32.53 -9.18
N ASN A 24 -16.43 31.21 -9.06
CA ASN A 24 -15.35 30.26 -9.35
C ASN A 24 -14.90 30.33 -10.81
N LYS A 25 -15.83 30.33 -11.78
CA LYS A 25 -15.48 30.44 -13.21
C LYS A 25 -14.85 31.79 -13.56
N GLU A 26 -15.28 32.88 -12.93
CA GLU A 26 -14.67 34.19 -13.10
C GLU A 26 -13.23 34.23 -12.55
N LYS A 27 -12.97 33.59 -11.41
CA LYS A 27 -11.60 33.40 -10.89
C LYS A 27 -10.73 32.59 -11.85
N VAL A 28 -11.27 31.50 -12.41
CA VAL A 28 -10.57 30.68 -13.41
C VAL A 28 -10.27 31.50 -14.67
N LEU A 29 -11.25 32.28 -15.17
CA LEU A 29 -11.06 33.13 -16.35
C LEU A 29 -10.01 34.22 -16.10
N ALA A 30 -10.04 34.87 -14.93
CA ALA A 30 -9.04 35.86 -14.55
C ALA A 30 -7.63 35.25 -14.52
N ASN A 31 -7.48 34.06 -13.91
CA ASN A 31 -6.22 33.33 -13.91
C ASN A 31 -5.78 32.93 -15.33
N ALA A 32 -6.69 32.43 -16.16
CA ALA A 32 -6.40 32.05 -17.54
C ALA A 32 -5.88 33.24 -18.35
N ARG A 33 -6.48 34.44 -18.19
CA ARG A 33 -6.02 35.68 -18.82
C ARG A 33 -4.58 36.03 -18.40
N LEU A 34 -4.31 36.01 -17.09
CA LEU A 34 -2.95 36.27 -16.57
C LEU A 34 -1.93 35.26 -17.09
N VAL A 35 -2.30 33.98 -17.16
CA VAL A 35 -1.44 32.91 -17.68
C VAL A 35 -1.20 33.09 -19.18
N THR A 36 -2.21 33.44 -19.98
CA THR A 36 -2.04 33.68 -21.43
C THR A 36 -1.21 34.92 -21.76
N GLU A 37 -1.21 35.92 -20.89
CA GLU A 37 -0.33 37.09 -21.05
C GLU A 37 1.14 36.75 -20.72
N LYS A 38 1.36 35.79 -19.82
CA LYS A 38 2.71 35.41 -19.35
C LYS A 38 3.39 34.32 -20.20
N TYR A 39 2.63 33.37 -20.73
CA TYR A 39 3.18 32.23 -21.47
C TYR A 39 2.83 32.36 -22.94
N THR A 40 3.62 33.16 -23.66
CA THR A 40 3.43 33.46 -25.08
C THR A 40 4.42 32.69 -25.96
N ASP A 41 4.13 32.58 -27.26
CA ASP A 41 5.09 32.02 -28.23
C ASP A 41 6.38 32.85 -28.29
N ALA A 42 6.28 34.18 -28.14
CA ALA A 42 7.44 35.07 -28.12
C ALA A 42 8.35 34.81 -26.90
N ASP A 43 7.78 34.52 -25.73
CA ASP A 43 8.57 34.15 -24.54
C ASP A 43 9.17 32.75 -24.69
N PHE A 44 8.43 31.81 -25.30
CA PHE A 44 8.96 30.49 -25.62
C PHE A 44 10.14 30.57 -26.59
N ASP A 45 10.06 31.43 -27.60
CA ASP A 45 11.12 31.61 -28.60
C ASP A 45 12.39 32.23 -28.03
N GLN A 46 12.30 32.95 -26.91
CA GLN A 46 13.45 33.47 -26.16
C GLN A 46 14.17 32.42 -25.30
N LEU A 47 13.53 31.27 -25.04
CA LEU A 47 14.15 30.20 -24.27
C LEU A 47 15.38 29.63 -24.98
N THR A 48 16.32 29.10 -24.20
CA THR A 48 17.46 28.36 -24.75
C THR A 48 16.99 27.11 -25.49
N GLU A 49 17.78 26.63 -26.45
CA GLU A 49 17.46 25.36 -27.14
C GLU A 49 17.31 24.18 -26.18
N ARG A 50 18.03 24.18 -25.05
CA ARG A 50 17.86 23.16 -24.02
C ARG A 50 16.48 23.22 -23.38
N GLU A 51 16.01 24.41 -23.00
CA GLU A 51 14.68 24.61 -22.39
C GLU A 51 13.56 24.30 -23.37
N LYS A 52 13.67 24.76 -24.62
CA LYS A 52 12.73 24.41 -25.69
C LYS A 52 12.64 22.88 -25.86
N ASN A 53 13.79 22.20 -25.84
CA ASN A 53 13.83 20.75 -25.94
C ASN A 53 13.21 20.05 -24.71
N LEU A 54 13.44 20.57 -23.50
CA LEU A 54 12.79 20.04 -22.29
C LEU A 54 11.27 20.20 -22.37
N HIS A 55 10.79 21.40 -22.74
CA HIS A 55 9.37 21.68 -22.89
C HIS A 55 8.71 20.76 -23.93
N ARG A 56 9.28 20.66 -25.13
CA ARG A 56 8.74 19.82 -26.22
C ARG A 56 8.67 18.34 -25.81
N LYS A 57 9.64 17.85 -25.03
CA LYS A 57 9.66 16.46 -24.53
C LYS A 57 8.71 16.25 -23.35
N ALA A 58 8.52 17.25 -22.48
CA ALA A 58 7.64 17.15 -21.32
C ALA A 58 6.14 17.19 -21.71
N PHE A 59 5.77 17.98 -22.73
CA PHE A 59 4.38 18.21 -23.11
C PHE A 59 4.04 17.67 -24.50
N THR A 60 4.46 16.44 -24.76
CA THR A 60 4.12 15.73 -26.00
C THR A 60 2.63 15.35 -26.01
N THR A 61 1.93 15.62 -27.11
CA THR A 61 0.50 15.32 -27.28
C THR A 61 0.22 14.74 -28.67
N ASN A 62 -0.99 14.25 -28.89
CA ASN A 62 -1.43 13.69 -30.18
C ASN A 62 -1.78 14.75 -31.24
N LYS A 63 -1.29 15.99 -31.13
CA LYS A 63 -1.67 17.11 -32.02
C LYS A 63 -1.35 16.90 -33.50
N SER A 64 -0.46 15.96 -33.81
CA SER A 64 -0.11 15.58 -35.19
C SER A 64 -1.13 14.63 -35.82
N ASP A 65 -2.08 14.11 -35.03
CA ASP A 65 -3.21 13.33 -35.54
C ASP A 65 -4.18 14.25 -36.29
N PRO A 66 -4.60 13.93 -37.53
CA PRO A 66 -5.52 14.77 -38.32
C PRO A 66 -6.88 15.01 -37.65
N ASP A 67 -7.30 14.09 -36.79
CA ASP A 67 -8.57 14.11 -36.08
C ASP A 67 -8.38 14.47 -34.59
N TYR A 68 -7.26 15.11 -34.23
CA TYR A 68 -6.94 15.47 -32.86
C TYR A 68 -8.07 16.26 -32.18
N ARG A 69 -8.52 15.76 -31.02
CA ARG A 69 -9.64 16.33 -30.23
C ARG A 69 -10.98 16.36 -30.98
N THR A 70 -11.16 15.50 -31.97
CA THR A 70 -12.46 15.31 -32.63
C THR A 70 -13.11 14.00 -32.23
N VAL A 71 -14.43 14.03 -32.13
CA VAL A 71 -15.27 12.85 -31.87
C VAL A 71 -16.31 12.72 -32.98
N GLY A 72 -16.80 11.51 -33.19
CA GLY A 72 -17.83 11.20 -34.16
C GLY A 72 -18.84 10.19 -33.63
N PRO A 73 -20.07 10.19 -34.20
CA PRO A 73 -21.08 9.22 -33.83
C PRO A 73 -20.67 7.81 -34.28
N TYR A 74 -20.84 6.84 -33.39
CA TYR A 74 -20.67 5.41 -33.63
C TYR A 74 -21.98 4.71 -33.27
N ARG A 75 -22.50 3.90 -34.21
CA ARG A 75 -23.77 3.19 -34.08
C ARG A 75 -23.51 1.69 -33.97
N TYR A 76 -24.25 1.02 -33.11
CA TYR A 76 -24.21 -0.43 -32.95
C TYR A 76 -25.55 -0.95 -32.45
N THR A 77 -25.80 -2.24 -32.68
CA THR A 77 -27.02 -2.93 -32.25
C THR A 77 -26.79 -3.58 -30.88
N ASP A 78 -27.70 -3.34 -29.95
CA ASP A 78 -27.76 -3.99 -28.64
C ASP A 78 -29.09 -4.74 -28.48
N GLY A 79 -29.07 -6.04 -28.77
CA GLY A 79 -30.30 -6.84 -28.85
C GLY A 79 -31.20 -6.34 -29.98
N SER A 80 -32.35 -5.78 -29.63
CA SER A 80 -33.29 -5.17 -30.59
C SER A 80 -33.20 -3.64 -30.66
N GLU A 81 -32.33 -3.00 -29.87
CA GLU A 81 -32.19 -1.54 -29.82
C GLU A 81 -30.98 -1.08 -30.64
N GLU A 82 -31.14 0.01 -31.38
CA GLU A 82 -30.02 0.73 -32.00
C GLU A 82 -29.48 1.76 -31.01
N ARG A 83 -28.18 1.67 -30.70
CA ARG A 83 -27.51 2.59 -29.79
C ARG A 83 -26.52 3.47 -30.54
N THR A 84 -26.36 4.71 -30.08
CA THR A 84 -25.36 5.65 -30.61
C THR A 84 -24.53 6.23 -29.48
N MET A 85 -23.21 6.27 -29.67
CA MET A 85 -22.27 6.91 -28.76
C MET A 85 -21.28 7.77 -29.54
N ASN A 86 -20.64 8.75 -28.91
CA ASN A 86 -19.53 9.49 -29.53
C ASN A 86 -18.20 8.85 -29.13
N ILE A 87 -17.36 8.54 -30.12
CA ILE A 87 -16.01 7.99 -29.90
C ILE A 87 -14.96 8.90 -30.57
N PRO A 88 -13.69 8.86 -30.12
CA PRO A 88 -12.61 9.55 -30.82
C PRO A 88 -12.51 9.09 -32.28
N LYS A 89 -12.41 10.06 -33.20
CA LYS A 89 -12.15 9.76 -34.63
C LYS A 89 -10.69 9.39 -34.85
N GLY A 90 -9.78 10.13 -34.20
CA GLY A 90 -8.34 9.96 -34.30
C GLY A 90 -7.75 8.90 -33.36
N ASP A 91 -6.44 8.70 -33.45
CA ASP A 91 -5.68 7.84 -32.55
C ASP A 91 -5.32 8.57 -31.25
N VAL A 92 -5.92 8.15 -30.14
CA VAL A 92 -5.66 8.72 -28.80
C VAL A 92 -4.27 8.36 -28.25
N LEU A 93 -3.48 7.58 -28.99
CA LEU A 93 -2.08 7.25 -28.72
C LEU A 93 -1.17 7.56 -29.92
N HIS A 94 -1.62 8.40 -30.87
CA HIS A 94 -0.93 8.69 -32.13
C HIS A 94 0.57 8.94 -31.99
N GLN A 95 0.95 9.86 -31.09
CA GLN A 95 2.34 10.26 -30.95
C GLN A 95 3.18 9.16 -30.31
N PHE A 96 2.65 8.49 -29.27
CA PHE A 96 3.30 7.33 -28.64
C PHE A 96 3.52 6.18 -29.62
N ARG A 97 2.52 5.87 -30.46
CA ARG A 97 2.62 4.86 -31.51
C ARG A 97 3.69 5.22 -32.53
N THR A 98 3.72 6.47 -32.98
CA THR A 98 4.74 6.97 -33.91
C THR A 98 6.14 6.85 -33.30
N ASP A 99 6.29 7.18 -32.02
CA ASP A 99 7.59 7.12 -31.36
C ASP A 99 8.09 5.69 -31.16
N VAL A 100 7.19 4.75 -30.87
CA VAL A 100 7.53 3.32 -30.83
C VAL A 100 7.88 2.79 -32.21
N ALA A 101 7.08 3.13 -33.22
CA ALA A 101 7.27 2.65 -34.58
C ALA A 101 8.60 3.11 -35.19
N SER A 102 9.00 4.34 -34.90
CA SER A 102 10.25 4.97 -35.37
C SER A 102 11.45 4.73 -34.45
N GLY A 103 11.25 4.19 -33.24
CA GLY A 103 12.32 3.95 -32.27
C GLY A 103 12.81 5.21 -31.56
N SER A 104 12.02 6.28 -31.52
CA SER A 104 12.33 7.57 -30.91
C SER A 104 11.90 7.70 -29.44
N LEU A 105 11.35 6.64 -28.84
CA LEU A 105 10.91 6.68 -27.44
C LEU A 105 12.04 7.19 -26.51
N PRO A 106 11.74 8.18 -25.63
CA PRO A 106 12.65 8.59 -24.57
C PRO A 106 13.03 7.44 -23.64
N ALA A 107 14.14 7.63 -22.90
CA ALA A 107 14.56 6.66 -21.89
C ALA A 107 13.55 6.48 -20.75
N VAL A 108 12.74 7.51 -20.48
CA VAL A 108 11.64 7.53 -19.52
C VAL A 108 10.48 8.27 -20.15
N SER A 109 9.32 7.62 -20.23
CA SER A 109 8.08 8.19 -20.75
C SER A 109 6.98 8.06 -19.71
N TRP A 110 6.30 9.16 -19.40
CA TRP A 110 5.09 9.16 -18.58
C TRP A 110 3.88 9.28 -19.51
N ILE A 111 2.98 8.31 -19.45
CA ILE A 111 1.75 8.30 -20.26
C ILE A 111 0.60 8.67 -19.34
N ILE A 112 -0.06 9.78 -19.62
CA ILE A 112 -1.21 10.27 -18.87
C ILE A 112 -2.46 10.10 -19.74
N GLY A 113 -3.35 9.21 -19.32
CA GLY A 113 -4.62 8.98 -20.01
C GLY A 113 -5.55 10.19 -19.90
N PRO A 114 -6.32 10.53 -20.95
CA PRO A 114 -7.46 11.45 -20.79
C PRO A 114 -8.49 10.88 -19.80
N GLU A 115 -9.32 11.72 -19.20
CA GLU A 115 -10.30 11.34 -18.15
C GLU A 115 -11.14 10.08 -18.49
N ASN A 116 -11.74 10.01 -19.68
CA ASN A 116 -12.53 8.84 -20.11
C ASN A 116 -11.69 7.55 -20.32
N PHE A 117 -10.36 7.62 -20.21
CA PHE A 117 -9.42 6.53 -20.37
C PHE A 117 -8.53 6.34 -19.12
N SER A 118 -8.81 7.06 -18.02
CA SER A 118 -8.02 7.00 -16.80
C SER A 118 -8.62 6.06 -15.73
N ASP A 119 -9.72 5.37 -16.05
CA ASP A 119 -10.52 4.57 -15.10
C ASP A 119 -11.05 5.38 -13.90
N HIS A 120 -11.15 6.71 -14.01
CA HIS A 120 -11.76 7.53 -12.98
C HIS A 120 -13.27 7.18 -12.89
N PRO A 121 -13.83 6.90 -11.70
CA PRO A 121 -15.18 6.35 -11.56
C PRO A 121 -16.30 7.29 -11.97
N GLY A 122 -16.02 8.60 -12.04
CA GLY A 122 -16.92 9.60 -12.64
C GLY A 122 -17.00 9.58 -14.17
N ALA A 123 -16.20 8.78 -14.86
CA ALA A 123 -16.09 8.73 -16.31
C ALA A 123 -16.35 7.31 -16.86
N PRO A 124 -16.63 7.15 -18.17
CA PRO A 124 -16.69 5.83 -18.79
C PRO A 124 -15.37 5.06 -18.62
N TRP A 125 -15.43 3.77 -18.28
CA TRP A 125 -14.25 2.94 -18.00
C TRP A 125 -13.58 2.40 -19.26
N TYR A 126 -13.06 3.29 -20.12
CA TYR A 126 -12.29 2.87 -21.30
C TYR A 126 -10.79 2.64 -21.01
N GLY A 127 -10.32 2.78 -19.76
CA GLY A 127 -8.90 2.71 -19.42
C GLY A 127 -8.29 1.32 -19.59
N ALA A 128 -9.05 0.25 -19.36
CA ALA A 128 -8.57 -1.10 -19.65
C ALA A 128 -8.21 -1.30 -21.14
N TRP A 129 -9.00 -0.76 -22.08
CA TRP A 129 -8.61 -0.74 -23.49
C TRP A 129 -7.37 0.12 -23.74
N TYR A 130 -7.30 1.30 -23.11
CA TYR A 130 -6.15 2.20 -23.27
C TYR A 130 -4.84 1.54 -22.84
N VAL A 131 -4.83 0.83 -21.70
CA VAL A 131 -3.68 0.06 -21.22
C VAL A 131 -3.36 -1.09 -22.17
N SER A 132 -4.36 -1.82 -22.67
CA SER A 132 -4.16 -2.87 -23.68
C SER A 132 -3.49 -2.31 -24.93
N GLU A 133 -3.97 -1.18 -25.44
CA GLU A 133 -3.43 -0.56 -26.65
C GLU A 133 -1.99 -0.07 -26.46
N VAL A 134 -1.65 0.46 -25.28
CA VAL A 134 -0.25 0.79 -24.93
C VAL A 134 0.63 -0.46 -24.98
N MET A 135 0.16 -1.59 -24.46
CA MET A 135 0.88 -2.86 -24.51
C MET A 135 1.02 -3.40 -25.93
N ASP A 136 -0.02 -3.32 -26.75
CA ASP A 136 0.00 -3.74 -28.16
C ASP A 136 0.99 -2.88 -28.97
N ILE A 137 0.99 -1.56 -28.75
CA ILE A 137 1.96 -0.64 -29.36
C ILE A 137 3.39 -1.05 -28.98
N LEU A 138 3.69 -1.19 -27.69
CA LEU A 138 5.03 -1.55 -27.21
C LEU A 138 5.51 -2.90 -27.74
N THR A 139 4.62 -3.88 -27.81
CA THR A 139 4.94 -5.26 -28.22
C THR A 139 4.96 -5.46 -29.73
N SER A 140 4.39 -4.53 -30.52
CA SER A 140 4.48 -4.53 -31.99
C SER A 140 5.91 -4.43 -32.55
N LYS A 141 6.85 -3.93 -31.73
CA LYS A 141 8.28 -3.82 -32.06
C LYS A 141 9.11 -4.62 -31.06
N PRO A 142 9.51 -5.87 -31.38
CA PRO A 142 10.30 -6.72 -30.48
C PRO A 142 11.59 -6.08 -29.96
N GLU A 143 12.26 -5.29 -30.79
CA GLU A 143 13.48 -4.54 -30.44
C GLU A 143 13.26 -3.45 -29.39
N VAL A 144 12.03 -2.91 -29.31
CA VAL A 144 11.61 -1.98 -28.25
C VAL A 144 11.23 -2.78 -27.02
N TRP A 145 10.30 -3.74 -27.14
CA TRP A 145 9.79 -4.49 -26.00
C TRP A 145 10.87 -5.21 -25.20
N LYS A 146 11.85 -5.84 -25.88
CA LYS A 146 12.93 -6.59 -25.21
C LYS A 146 13.76 -5.75 -24.23
N LYS A 147 13.68 -4.41 -24.32
CA LYS A 147 14.38 -3.46 -23.47
C LYS A 147 13.46 -2.54 -22.64
N THR A 148 12.17 -2.85 -22.55
CA THR A 148 11.16 -1.99 -21.91
C THR A 148 10.74 -2.51 -20.53
N ILE A 149 10.53 -1.57 -19.62
CA ILE A 149 9.81 -1.79 -18.35
C ILE A 149 8.56 -0.92 -18.43
N PHE A 150 7.39 -1.54 -18.48
CA PHE A 150 6.11 -0.85 -18.39
C PHE A 150 5.62 -0.91 -16.94
N ILE A 151 5.30 0.24 -16.36
CA ILE A 151 4.77 0.38 -14.99
C ILE A 151 3.40 1.04 -15.10
N LEU A 152 2.35 0.31 -14.71
CA LEU A 152 1.02 0.85 -14.46
C LEU A 152 0.90 1.14 -12.98
N CYS A 153 0.54 2.37 -12.62
CA CYS A 153 0.32 2.79 -11.24
C CYS A 153 -0.86 3.76 -11.22
N TYR A 154 -1.83 3.48 -10.35
CA TYR A 154 -2.95 4.38 -10.09
C TYR A 154 -2.49 5.51 -9.15
N ASP A 155 -3.04 6.71 -9.32
CA ASP A 155 -2.70 7.87 -8.50
C ASP A 155 -3.34 7.81 -7.10
N GLU A 156 -4.56 7.27 -7.00
CA GLU A 156 -5.32 7.13 -5.75
C GLU A 156 -6.35 5.96 -5.80
N ASN A 157 -7.19 5.81 -4.75
CA ASN A 157 -8.12 4.67 -4.57
C ASN A 157 -9.62 5.03 -4.62
N ASP A 158 -9.93 6.27 -4.98
CA ASP A 158 -11.24 6.94 -5.04
C ASP A 158 -12.08 6.85 -3.74
N GLY A 159 -11.44 6.56 -2.62
CA GLY A 159 -12.12 6.35 -1.34
C GLY A 159 -12.85 5.00 -1.21
N TYR A 160 -12.64 4.05 -2.13
CA TYR A 160 -13.11 2.68 -1.96
C TYR A 160 -12.41 2.00 -0.77
N PHE A 161 -13.12 1.07 -0.12
CA PHE A 161 -12.59 0.33 1.02
C PHE A 161 -11.38 -0.54 0.62
N ASP A 162 -10.28 -0.39 1.35
CA ASP A 162 -9.16 -1.35 1.37
C ASP A 162 -8.97 -1.84 2.81
N HIS A 163 -8.74 -3.15 2.97
CA HIS A 163 -8.64 -3.80 4.28
C HIS A 163 -7.28 -3.61 4.95
N VAL A 164 -6.26 -3.12 4.23
CA VAL A 164 -4.91 -2.91 4.74
C VAL A 164 -4.81 -1.51 5.34
N PRO A 165 -4.62 -1.37 6.66
CA PRO A 165 -4.35 -0.07 7.25
C PRO A 165 -3.01 0.47 6.73
N PRO A 166 -2.94 1.72 6.26
CA PRO A 166 -1.72 2.24 5.68
C PRO A 166 -0.67 2.53 6.76
N PHE A 167 0.59 2.17 6.50
CA PHE A 167 1.69 2.54 7.40
C PHE A 167 1.94 4.05 7.33
N VAL A 168 1.98 4.71 8.48
CA VAL A 168 2.20 6.16 8.61
C VAL A 168 3.30 6.44 9.64
N PRO A 169 3.98 7.61 9.63
CA PRO A 169 4.88 7.98 10.71
C PRO A 169 4.11 8.22 12.03
N PRO A 170 4.76 8.12 13.21
CA PRO A 170 4.18 8.61 14.46
C PRO A 170 3.94 10.13 14.38
N ASN A 171 3.05 10.65 15.22
CA ASN A 171 2.89 12.11 15.34
C ASN A 171 4.13 12.67 16.07
N PRO A 172 4.98 13.46 15.40
CA PRO A 172 6.25 13.92 15.98
C PRO A 172 6.07 15.05 17.01
N TYR A 173 4.84 15.50 17.24
CA TYR A 173 4.49 16.55 18.20
C TYR A 173 3.73 16.01 19.41
N MET A 174 3.52 14.68 19.50
CA MET A 174 2.85 14.04 20.62
C MET A 174 3.63 12.81 21.10
N GLU A 175 3.89 12.76 22.42
CA GLU A 175 4.43 11.58 23.07
C GLU A 175 3.44 10.40 23.04
N GLY A 176 3.97 9.19 23.12
CA GLY A 176 3.13 7.97 23.15
C GLY A 176 2.35 7.73 21.86
N THR A 177 2.87 8.16 20.70
CA THR A 177 2.30 7.85 19.36
C THR A 177 3.18 6.90 18.53
N GLY A 178 4.27 6.40 19.14
CA GLY A 178 5.26 5.52 18.53
C GLY A 178 6.61 6.22 18.35
N MET A 179 7.55 5.56 17.66
CA MET A 179 8.96 5.98 17.60
C MET A 179 9.59 5.68 16.24
N VAL A 180 10.60 6.44 15.86
CA VAL A 180 11.41 6.18 14.67
C VAL A 180 12.87 6.01 15.04
N SER A 181 13.61 5.22 14.25
CA SER A 181 15.07 5.11 14.35
C SER A 181 15.76 6.46 14.25
N GLU A 182 16.94 6.56 14.86
CA GLU A 182 17.75 7.79 14.85
C GLU A 182 18.00 8.28 13.42
N GLY A 183 17.92 9.61 13.22
CA GLY A 183 18.12 10.26 11.92
C GLY A 183 16.92 10.19 10.97
N ILE A 184 15.76 9.68 11.40
CA ILE A 184 14.49 9.85 10.70
C ILE A 184 13.79 11.09 11.26
N ASP A 185 13.55 12.10 10.42
CA ASP A 185 12.70 13.24 10.77
C ASP A 185 11.25 12.99 10.33
N ALA A 186 10.40 12.60 11.28
CA ALA A 186 8.98 12.38 11.03
C ALA A 186 8.19 13.68 10.79
N LYS A 187 8.73 14.87 11.13
CA LYS A 187 8.03 16.15 10.96
C LYS A 187 7.80 16.50 9.49
N VAL A 188 8.69 16.06 8.60
CA VAL A 188 8.53 16.29 7.15
C VAL A 188 7.45 15.40 6.51
N GLU A 189 6.95 14.39 7.25
CA GLU A 189 5.86 13.50 6.82
C GLU A 189 4.55 13.81 7.57
N TYR A 190 4.45 14.95 8.26
CA TYR A 190 3.29 15.31 9.07
C TYR A 190 2.82 16.73 8.79
N VAL A 191 1.52 16.91 8.57
CA VAL A 191 0.88 18.23 8.39
C VAL A 191 0.21 18.64 9.69
N THR A 192 0.59 19.80 10.24
CA THR A 192 -0.07 20.36 11.41
C THR A 192 -1.30 21.18 11.04
N VAL A 193 -2.19 21.40 12.00
CA VAL A 193 -3.31 22.33 11.85
C VAL A 193 -2.84 23.70 11.38
N GLU A 194 -1.78 24.27 11.97
CA GLU A 194 -1.31 25.62 11.62
C GLU A 194 -0.83 25.69 10.17
N GLN A 195 -0.24 24.61 9.66
CA GLN A 195 0.16 24.52 8.26
C GLN A 195 -1.07 24.43 7.34
N ASP A 196 -2.07 23.63 7.71
CA ASP A 196 -3.29 23.41 6.93
C ASP A 196 -4.17 24.68 6.87
N MET A 197 -4.19 25.47 7.96
CA MET A 197 -4.88 26.77 8.06
C MET A 197 -4.36 27.82 7.07
N LYS A 198 -3.16 27.63 6.50
CA LYS A 198 -2.65 28.52 5.44
C LYS A 198 -3.42 28.39 4.14
N ARG A 199 -4.19 27.31 3.96
CA ARG A 199 -4.87 26.97 2.69
C ARG A 199 -6.39 26.93 2.79
N LYS A 200 -6.95 26.69 3.98
CA LYS A 200 -8.41 26.55 4.18
C LYS A 200 -8.83 26.98 5.60
N PRO A 201 -10.12 27.26 5.84
CA PRO A 201 -10.63 27.65 7.15
C PRO A 201 -10.35 26.62 8.26
N ARG A 202 -10.28 27.08 9.52
CA ARG A 202 -9.91 26.24 10.68
C ARG A 202 -10.79 25.00 10.82
N GLU A 203 -12.07 25.12 10.49
CA GLU A 203 -13.10 24.10 10.61
C GLU A 203 -12.86 22.92 9.64
N GLU A 204 -12.14 23.16 8.54
CA GLU A 204 -11.77 22.17 7.54
C GLU A 204 -10.34 21.61 7.74
N CYS A 205 -9.59 22.16 8.70
CA CYS A 205 -8.21 21.81 8.97
C CYS A 205 -8.08 20.53 9.81
N ARG A 206 -7.12 19.68 9.43
CA ARG A 206 -6.80 18.44 10.13
C ARG A 206 -5.29 18.35 10.36
N ASP A 207 -4.90 17.89 11.53
CA ASP A 207 -3.55 17.36 11.77
C ASP A 207 -3.51 15.89 11.31
N SER A 208 -2.53 15.53 10.48
CA SER A 208 -2.44 14.19 9.92
C SER A 208 -1.05 13.89 9.39
N PRO A 209 -0.60 12.62 9.43
CA PRO A 209 0.48 12.19 8.56
C PRO A 209 0.10 12.42 7.08
N ILE A 210 1.11 12.69 6.24
CA ILE A 210 0.96 12.87 4.79
C ILE A 210 0.64 11.54 4.10
N GLY A 211 1.24 10.46 4.59
CA GLY A 211 1.05 9.12 4.05
C GLY A 211 1.73 8.06 4.93
N LEU A 212 1.73 6.80 4.52
CA LEU A 212 1.16 6.31 3.25
C LEU A 212 -0.37 6.45 3.23
N GLY A 213 -0.92 6.56 2.02
CA GLY A 213 -2.37 6.52 1.81
C GLY A 213 -2.87 5.10 1.64
N PHE A 214 -4.15 4.94 1.31
CA PHE A 214 -4.73 3.65 0.94
C PHE A 214 -3.95 3.00 -0.21
N ARG A 215 -3.95 1.67 -0.25
CA ARG A 215 -3.26 0.91 -1.28
C ARG A 215 -3.90 1.16 -2.64
N VAL A 216 -3.06 1.29 -3.66
CA VAL A 216 -3.45 1.38 -5.05
C VAL A 216 -2.80 0.24 -5.86
N PRO A 217 -3.39 -0.18 -6.99
CA PRO A 217 -2.76 -1.16 -7.86
C PRO A 217 -1.45 -0.62 -8.46
N LEU A 218 -0.43 -1.48 -8.49
CA LEU A 218 0.80 -1.27 -9.26
C LEU A 218 1.16 -2.56 -9.99
N VAL A 219 1.28 -2.49 -11.32
CA VAL A 219 1.61 -3.63 -12.18
C VAL A 219 2.85 -3.30 -12.99
N ILE A 220 3.82 -4.22 -13.01
CA ILE A 220 5.03 -4.11 -13.83
C ILE A 220 5.05 -5.20 -14.88
N ALA A 221 4.94 -4.81 -16.15
CA ALA A 221 5.08 -5.70 -17.30
C ALA A 221 6.43 -5.47 -17.98
N SER A 222 7.25 -6.51 -18.05
CA SER A 222 8.58 -6.43 -18.63
C SER A 222 9.13 -7.82 -18.96
N PRO A 223 10.06 -7.95 -19.93
CA PRO A 223 10.87 -9.16 -20.06
C PRO A 223 11.56 -9.60 -18.76
N TRP A 224 11.84 -8.67 -17.84
CA TRP A 224 12.50 -8.94 -16.55
C TRP A 224 11.54 -9.19 -15.37
N SER A 225 10.22 -9.16 -15.57
CA SER A 225 9.21 -9.45 -14.52
C SER A 225 8.29 -10.62 -14.87
N ARG A 226 8.71 -11.46 -15.83
CA ARG A 226 7.92 -12.60 -16.36
C ARG A 226 7.52 -13.60 -15.26
N GLY A 227 6.30 -14.14 -15.37
CA GLY A 227 5.80 -15.22 -14.52
C GLY A 227 4.68 -14.85 -13.54
N GLY A 228 4.15 -13.62 -13.63
CA GLY A 228 2.96 -13.20 -12.85
C GLY A 228 3.19 -13.21 -11.34
N GLN A 229 4.36 -12.71 -10.92
CA GLN A 229 4.83 -12.77 -9.54
C GLN A 229 4.21 -11.66 -8.68
N VAL A 230 4.07 -11.91 -7.38
CA VAL A 230 3.63 -10.93 -6.38
C VAL A 230 4.84 -10.46 -5.57
N CYS A 231 5.04 -9.14 -5.48
CA CYS A 231 6.05 -8.53 -4.63
C CYS A 231 5.38 -7.76 -3.50
N SER A 232 5.43 -8.31 -2.29
CA SER A 232 4.79 -7.74 -1.09
C SER A 232 5.73 -6.85 -0.26
N GLN A 233 6.81 -6.34 -0.86
CA GLN A 233 7.56 -5.24 -0.26
C GLN A 233 6.64 -4.01 -0.21
N VAL A 234 6.74 -3.21 0.86
CA VAL A 234 6.02 -1.93 0.92
C VAL A 234 6.57 -1.01 -0.15
N PHE A 235 5.68 -0.47 -0.99
CA PHE A 235 6.00 0.55 -1.99
C PHE A 235 4.99 1.69 -1.88
N ASP A 236 5.38 2.84 -2.41
CA ASP A 236 4.58 4.04 -2.59
C ASP A 236 4.87 4.65 -3.97
N HIS A 237 4.21 5.75 -4.32
CA HIS A 237 4.47 6.44 -5.59
C HIS A 237 5.94 6.89 -5.73
N THR A 238 6.62 7.22 -4.63
CA THR A 238 8.04 7.62 -4.68
C THR A 238 8.98 6.44 -5.00
N SER A 239 8.52 5.21 -4.83
CA SER A 239 9.28 4.00 -5.19
C SER A 239 9.59 3.93 -6.70
N ILE A 240 8.74 4.51 -7.56
CA ILE A 240 9.03 4.67 -8.99
C ILE A 240 10.21 5.63 -9.20
N LEU A 241 10.24 6.76 -8.48
CA LEU A 241 11.36 7.70 -8.56
C LEU A 241 12.66 7.06 -8.04
N ARG A 242 12.61 6.29 -6.96
CA ARG A 242 13.77 5.56 -6.42
C ARG A 242 14.26 4.47 -7.38
N PHE A 243 13.37 3.81 -8.09
CA PHE A 243 13.75 2.92 -9.18
C PHE A 243 14.54 3.69 -10.26
N LEU A 244 14.03 4.86 -10.67
CA LEU A 244 14.71 5.72 -11.65
C LEU A 244 16.06 6.24 -11.14
N GLU A 245 16.22 6.58 -9.85
CA GLU A 245 17.52 6.91 -9.24
C GLU A 245 18.54 5.81 -9.54
N LYS A 246 18.19 4.54 -9.23
CA LYS A 246 19.07 3.39 -9.46
C LYS A 246 19.32 3.14 -10.95
N PHE A 247 18.25 3.06 -11.74
CA PHE A 247 18.32 2.75 -13.17
C PHE A 247 19.12 3.80 -13.94
N LEU A 248 18.81 5.08 -13.77
CA LEU A 248 19.47 6.16 -14.50
C LEU A 248 20.88 6.39 -13.99
N SER A 249 21.15 6.21 -12.69
CA SER A 249 22.53 6.31 -12.19
C SER A 249 23.40 5.24 -12.82
N HIS A 250 22.90 4.00 -12.89
CA HIS A 250 23.60 2.92 -13.57
C HIS A 250 23.77 3.19 -15.08
N LYS A 251 22.70 3.62 -15.76
CA LYS A 251 22.72 3.89 -17.21
C LYS A 251 23.65 5.03 -17.62
N THR A 252 23.78 6.06 -16.79
CA THR A 252 24.50 7.30 -17.15
C THR A 252 25.85 7.46 -16.46
N GLY A 253 26.13 6.66 -15.43
CA GLY A 253 27.31 6.82 -14.56
C GLY A 253 27.24 8.03 -13.62
N LYS A 254 26.15 8.81 -13.63
CA LYS A 254 25.96 9.97 -12.76
C LYS A 254 25.24 9.55 -11.49
N LYS A 255 25.56 10.19 -10.36
CA LYS A 255 24.78 10.02 -9.12
C LYS A 255 23.48 10.80 -9.26
N ILE A 256 22.35 10.11 -9.35
CA ILE A 256 20.99 10.70 -9.43
C ILE A 256 20.25 10.37 -8.14
N ARG A 257 19.67 11.40 -7.50
CA ARG A 257 18.89 11.29 -6.27
C ARG A 257 17.80 12.36 -6.26
N GLU A 258 16.56 11.99 -5.94
CA GLU A 258 15.46 12.90 -5.63
C GLU A 258 15.56 13.33 -4.17
N GLU A 259 15.95 14.57 -3.94
CA GLU A 259 16.24 15.08 -2.59
C GLU A 259 14.98 15.30 -1.75
N ASN A 260 13.79 15.35 -2.36
CA ASN A 260 12.53 15.55 -1.66
C ASN A 260 11.93 14.25 -1.06
N ILE A 261 12.50 13.07 -1.32
CA ILE A 261 12.05 11.83 -0.67
C ILE A 261 12.68 11.73 0.72
N SER A 262 11.85 11.81 1.75
CA SER A 262 12.26 11.76 3.14
C SER A 262 13.00 10.48 3.52
N GLU A 263 13.77 10.54 4.60
CA GLU A 263 14.42 9.36 5.15
C GLU A 263 13.41 8.34 5.69
N TRP A 264 12.23 8.78 6.15
CA TRP A 264 11.16 7.88 6.57
C TRP A 264 10.70 7.02 5.39
N ARG A 265 10.34 7.61 4.24
CA ARG A 265 9.95 6.87 3.02
C ARG A 265 11.07 5.98 2.51
N ARG A 266 12.32 6.47 2.55
CA ARG A 266 13.49 5.68 2.13
C ARG A 266 13.73 4.45 3.01
N THR A 267 13.36 4.54 4.29
CA THR A 267 13.46 3.45 5.26
C THR A 267 12.36 2.42 5.06
N VAL A 268 11.10 2.84 4.89
CA VAL A 268 9.94 1.93 4.91
C VAL A 268 9.54 1.41 3.53
N CYS A 269 9.69 2.20 2.47
CA CYS A 269 9.33 1.80 1.11
C CYS A 269 10.53 1.17 0.39
N GLY A 270 10.29 0.31 -0.59
CA GLY A 270 11.30 -0.19 -1.52
C GLY A 270 11.57 0.75 -2.69
N ASP A 271 12.31 0.26 -3.68
CA ASP A 271 12.67 0.99 -4.90
C ASP A 271 12.35 0.19 -6.17
N LEU A 272 11.37 -0.72 -6.06
CA LEU A 272 10.89 -1.65 -7.08
C LEU A 272 11.92 -2.66 -7.62
N THR A 273 13.18 -2.64 -7.18
CA THR A 273 14.20 -3.55 -7.74
C THR A 273 13.94 -5.02 -7.40
N ALA A 274 13.25 -5.31 -6.30
CA ALA A 274 12.85 -6.67 -5.90
C ALA A 274 11.87 -7.35 -6.87
N VAL A 275 11.25 -6.58 -7.78
CA VAL A 275 10.31 -7.11 -8.78
C VAL A 275 11.03 -7.83 -9.93
N PHE A 276 12.30 -7.49 -10.19
CA PHE A 276 13.00 -7.95 -11.38
C PHE A 276 13.80 -9.23 -11.13
N LYS A 277 13.77 -10.12 -12.13
CA LYS A 277 14.62 -11.30 -12.23
C LYS A 277 15.53 -11.21 -13.45
N SER A 278 16.53 -12.09 -13.50
CA SER A 278 17.34 -12.25 -14.71
C SER A 278 16.43 -12.62 -15.88
N TYR A 279 16.70 -12.03 -17.05
CA TYR A 279 15.94 -12.33 -18.26
C TYR A 279 16.05 -13.82 -18.60
N ALA A 280 14.90 -14.47 -18.75
CA ALA A 280 14.81 -15.81 -19.30
C ALA A 280 14.08 -15.72 -20.65
N ASN A 281 14.63 -16.36 -21.68
CA ASN A 281 14.03 -16.42 -23.01
C ASN A 281 12.86 -17.43 -23.04
N GLU A 282 11.93 -17.27 -22.12
CA GLU A 282 10.70 -18.07 -22.05
C GLU A 282 9.72 -17.55 -23.11
N GLN A 283 9.11 -18.45 -23.89
CA GLN A 283 7.98 -18.08 -24.73
C GLN A 283 6.71 -18.19 -23.90
N LEU A 284 6.01 -17.06 -23.70
CA LEU A 284 4.70 -17.02 -23.06
C LEU A 284 3.67 -16.64 -24.11
N PRO A 285 2.46 -17.22 -24.07
CA PRO A 285 1.40 -16.82 -24.97
C PRO A 285 1.06 -15.34 -24.73
N MET A 286 0.90 -14.59 -25.82
CA MET A 286 0.37 -13.23 -25.74
C MET A 286 -1.13 -13.28 -25.45
N PRO A 287 -1.66 -12.36 -24.63
CA PRO A 287 -3.10 -12.25 -24.46
C PRO A 287 -3.77 -11.89 -25.81
N PRO A 288 -5.07 -12.19 -25.98
CA PRO A 288 -5.81 -11.74 -27.14
C PRO A 288 -5.88 -10.20 -27.18
N VAL A 289 -5.88 -9.64 -28.39
CA VAL A 289 -6.02 -8.20 -28.61
C VAL A 289 -7.42 -7.75 -28.18
N VAL A 290 -7.50 -6.65 -27.43
CA VAL A 290 -8.76 -6.01 -27.06
C VAL A 290 -9.25 -5.15 -28.22
N VAL A 291 -10.31 -5.59 -28.91
CA VAL A 291 -10.87 -4.86 -30.05
C VAL A 291 -11.61 -3.61 -29.58
N LYS A 292 -11.06 -2.42 -29.90
CA LYS A 292 -11.54 -1.09 -29.46
C LYS A 292 -13.06 -0.94 -29.45
N ASN A 293 -13.69 -1.07 -30.62
CA ASN A 293 -15.12 -0.79 -30.74
C ASN A 293 -15.98 -1.79 -29.95
N SER A 294 -15.63 -3.08 -29.97
CA SER A 294 -16.33 -4.10 -29.18
C SER A 294 -16.22 -3.85 -27.67
N PHE A 295 -15.05 -3.40 -27.20
CA PHE A 295 -14.87 -3.00 -25.82
C PHE A 295 -15.72 -1.77 -25.46
N TYR A 296 -15.72 -0.74 -26.31
CA TYR A 296 -16.52 0.47 -26.10
C TYR A 296 -18.02 0.18 -26.04
N GLU A 297 -18.51 -0.69 -26.92
CA GLU A 297 -19.90 -1.16 -26.91
C GLU A 297 -20.27 -1.84 -25.58
N THR A 298 -19.34 -2.62 -25.02
CA THR A 298 -19.55 -3.32 -23.73
C THR A 298 -19.72 -2.33 -22.58
N VAL A 299 -18.84 -1.32 -22.52
CA VAL A 299 -18.92 -0.26 -21.49
C VAL A 299 -20.17 0.59 -21.68
N HIS A 300 -20.50 0.99 -22.91
CA HIS A 300 -21.71 1.77 -23.18
C HIS A 300 -22.98 0.98 -22.86
N ARG A 301 -23.03 -0.32 -23.18
CA ARG A 301 -24.16 -1.21 -22.84
C ARG A 301 -24.43 -1.26 -21.34
N ALA A 302 -23.38 -1.19 -20.51
CA ALA A 302 -23.53 -1.23 -19.05
C ALA A 302 -24.42 -0.11 -18.49
N GLN A 303 -24.49 1.05 -19.15
CA GLN A 303 -25.34 2.17 -18.74
C GLN A 303 -26.85 1.87 -18.84
N PHE A 304 -27.22 0.85 -19.60
CA PHE A 304 -28.61 0.44 -19.82
C PHE A 304 -28.95 -0.86 -19.10
N MET A 305 -27.98 -1.47 -18.40
CA MET A 305 -28.23 -2.63 -17.55
C MET A 305 -28.91 -2.19 -16.24
N LYS A 306 -29.61 -3.13 -15.59
CA LYS A 306 -30.13 -2.90 -14.25
C LYS A 306 -28.99 -2.72 -13.27
N ASP A 307 -29.24 -1.94 -12.23
CA ASP A 307 -28.31 -1.83 -11.10
C ASP A 307 -27.92 -3.22 -10.58
N PRO A 308 -26.64 -3.42 -10.19
CA PRO A 308 -26.23 -4.69 -9.61
C PRO A 308 -27.09 -5.00 -8.39
N SER A 309 -27.50 -6.26 -8.25
CA SER A 309 -28.36 -6.77 -7.18
C SER A 309 -27.75 -8.04 -6.57
N GLY A 310 -28.33 -8.56 -5.49
CA GLY A 310 -27.83 -9.77 -4.82
C GLY A 310 -26.83 -9.49 -3.69
N TYR A 311 -26.77 -8.25 -3.19
CA TYR A 311 -26.06 -7.95 -1.95
C TYR A 311 -26.69 -8.70 -0.78
N ILE A 312 -25.84 -9.23 0.10
CA ILE A 312 -26.28 -9.96 1.30
C ILE A 312 -26.14 -9.01 2.49
N GLU A 313 -27.27 -8.65 3.09
CA GLU A 313 -27.28 -7.96 4.37
C GLU A 313 -26.92 -8.97 5.48
N LEU A 314 -25.86 -8.69 6.23
CA LEU A 314 -25.47 -9.55 7.35
C LEU A 314 -26.47 -9.38 8.50
N SER A 315 -27.07 -10.48 8.95
CA SER A 315 -27.91 -10.46 10.13
C SER A 315 -27.06 -10.24 11.40
N ARG A 316 -27.72 -9.85 12.50
CA ARG A 316 -27.04 -9.78 13.81
C ARG A 316 -26.39 -11.11 14.20
N ASN A 317 -27.01 -12.23 13.84
CA ASN A 317 -26.47 -13.56 14.12
C ASN A 317 -25.21 -13.83 13.30
N ASP A 318 -25.19 -13.42 12.02
CA ASP A 318 -24.01 -13.53 11.16
C ASP A 318 -22.84 -12.73 11.75
N ILE A 319 -23.12 -11.49 12.19
CA ILE A 319 -22.12 -10.62 12.83
C ILE A 319 -21.57 -11.25 14.12
N GLU A 320 -22.46 -11.77 14.99
CA GLU A 320 -22.03 -12.40 16.25
C GLU A 320 -21.28 -13.71 16.02
N LEU A 321 -21.63 -14.48 14.98
CA LEU A 321 -20.90 -15.68 14.59
C LEU A 321 -19.51 -15.31 14.05
N ALA A 322 -19.41 -14.31 13.18
CA ALA A 322 -18.16 -13.84 12.61
C ALA A 322 -17.17 -13.34 13.69
N LYS A 323 -17.68 -12.72 14.77
CA LYS A 323 -16.87 -12.30 15.92
C LYS A 323 -16.30 -13.48 16.72
N LYS A 324 -17.03 -14.61 16.77
CA LYS A 324 -16.64 -15.79 17.56
C LYS A 324 -15.76 -16.76 16.79
N GLN A 325 -15.95 -16.86 15.48
CA GLN A 325 -15.29 -17.85 14.64
C GLN A 325 -14.84 -17.23 13.32
N ARG A 326 -13.52 -17.20 13.12
CA ARG A 326 -12.89 -16.77 11.86
C ARG A 326 -13.36 -17.68 10.71
N GLY A 327 -13.73 -17.08 9.59
CA GLY A 327 -14.19 -17.82 8.40
C GLY A 327 -15.61 -18.39 8.51
N ALA A 328 -16.37 -18.07 9.56
CA ALA A 328 -17.74 -18.58 9.69
C ALA A 328 -18.72 -17.97 8.69
N LEU A 329 -18.40 -16.80 8.11
CA LEU A 329 -19.16 -16.21 7.02
C LEU A 329 -18.71 -16.81 5.69
N THR A 330 -19.58 -17.63 5.08
CA THR A 330 -19.31 -18.24 3.76
C THR A 330 -19.51 -17.26 2.60
N VAL A 331 -20.06 -16.07 2.85
CA VAL A 331 -20.37 -15.06 1.83
C VAL A 331 -19.15 -14.25 1.39
N PHE A 332 -18.09 -14.22 2.21
CA PHE A 332 -16.80 -13.61 1.85
C PHE A 332 -15.77 -14.71 1.73
N GLN A 333 -15.55 -15.21 0.51
CA GLN A 333 -14.49 -16.18 0.24
C GLN A 333 -13.40 -15.51 -0.58
N GLN A 334 -12.17 -15.62 -0.11
CA GLN A 334 -11.01 -15.31 -0.93
C GLN A 334 -10.94 -16.31 -2.09
N GLU A 335 -10.61 -15.82 -3.28
CA GLU A 335 -10.39 -16.68 -4.44
C GLU A 335 -9.25 -17.67 -4.15
N LYS A 336 -9.50 -18.96 -4.37
CA LYS A 336 -8.47 -19.99 -4.20
C LYS A 336 -7.32 -19.78 -5.18
N GLY A 337 -6.10 -19.86 -4.68
CA GLY A 337 -4.91 -19.94 -5.52
C GLY A 337 -3.70 -19.30 -4.88
N GLN A 338 -2.52 -19.70 -5.37
CA GLN A 338 -1.26 -19.09 -4.98
C GLN A 338 -0.55 -18.55 -6.21
N LYS A 339 0.19 -17.46 -6.04
CA LYS A 339 1.09 -16.92 -7.07
C LYS A 339 2.54 -17.09 -6.63
N PRO A 340 3.50 -17.19 -7.57
CA PRO A 340 4.91 -17.03 -7.23
C PRO A 340 5.13 -15.70 -6.50
N ALA A 341 5.94 -15.70 -5.44
CA ALA A 341 6.26 -14.49 -4.68
C ALA A 341 7.74 -14.12 -4.83
N CYS A 342 8.02 -12.82 -4.96
CA CYS A 342 9.39 -12.29 -5.04
C CYS A 342 10.13 -12.44 -3.70
N PRO A 343 11.45 -12.67 -3.72
CA PRO A 343 12.25 -12.62 -2.50
C PRO A 343 12.24 -11.20 -1.92
N LEU A 344 11.99 -11.07 -0.61
CA LEU A 344 11.93 -9.76 0.05
C LEU A 344 13.14 -9.56 0.99
N PRO A 345 13.65 -8.32 1.11
CA PRO A 345 14.82 -8.03 1.93
C PRO A 345 14.49 -7.81 3.43
N TYR A 346 13.56 -8.58 3.99
CA TYR A 346 13.04 -8.37 5.34
C TYR A 346 13.57 -9.40 6.34
N GLU A 347 14.23 -8.94 7.41
CA GLU A 347 14.60 -9.76 8.58
C GLU A 347 14.00 -9.10 9.83
N LEU A 348 12.71 -9.35 10.08
CA LEU A 348 11.90 -8.58 11.02
C LEU A 348 11.60 -9.35 12.31
N TYR A 349 11.64 -8.64 13.43
CA TYR A 349 11.30 -9.15 14.75
C TYR A 349 10.48 -8.14 15.55
N ALA A 350 9.59 -8.67 16.38
CA ALA A 350 8.82 -7.92 17.37
C ALA A 350 8.62 -8.84 18.57
N ASP A 351 9.53 -8.76 19.54
CA ASP A 351 9.56 -9.62 20.73
C ASP A 351 8.89 -8.89 21.90
N GLY A 352 7.70 -9.35 22.30
CA GLY A 352 6.93 -8.78 23.41
C GLY A 352 7.09 -9.58 24.71
N ASN A 353 7.46 -8.96 25.82
CA ASN A 353 7.65 -9.61 27.12
C ASN A 353 7.20 -8.72 28.29
N PHE A 354 6.60 -9.32 29.32
CA PHE A 354 6.26 -8.61 30.55
C PHE A 354 7.49 -8.51 31.45
N ASP A 355 7.88 -7.28 31.80
CA ASP A 355 8.95 -7.01 32.76
C ASP A 355 8.34 -6.92 34.17
N HIS A 356 8.61 -7.95 34.97
CA HIS A 356 8.15 -8.07 36.34
C HIS A 356 8.76 -7.05 37.31
N LYS A 357 9.89 -6.41 36.95
CA LYS A 357 10.52 -5.37 37.77
C LYS A 357 9.86 -4.02 37.55
N THR A 358 9.66 -3.64 36.29
CA THR A 358 9.02 -2.35 35.95
C THR A 358 7.49 -2.43 35.92
N ARG A 359 6.93 -3.65 35.90
CA ARG A 359 5.50 -3.95 35.71
C ARG A 359 4.96 -3.38 34.40
N GLN A 360 5.74 -3.49 33.34
CA GLN A 360 5.38 -3.03 32.01
C GLN A 360 5.50 -4.16 30.99
N PHE A 361 4.63 -4.16 29.99
CA PHE A 361 4.79 -4.99 28.82
C PHE A 361 5.68 -4.28 27.80
N ALA A 362 6.84 -4.84 27.50
CA ALA A 362 7.81 -4.28 26.57
C ALA A 362 7.75 -4.98 25.22
N ILE A 363 7.73 -4.24 24.12
CA ILE A 363 7.93 -4.79 22.77
C ILE A 363 9.21 -4.22 22.19
N ARG A 364 10.09 -5.11 21.71
CA ARG A 364 11.29 -4.73 20.94
C ARG A 364 11.06 -5.02 19.46
N PHE A 365 11.08 -3.98 18.65
CA PHE A 365 11.00 -4.04 17.18
C PHE A 365 12.40 -4.02 16.59
N ALA A 366 12.70 -4.90 15.64
CA ALA A 366 14.01 -4.92 14.97
C ALA A 366 13.87 -5.24 13.49
N ALA A 367 14.70 -4.58 12.67
CA ALA A 367 14.92 -4.92 11.27
C ALA A 367 16.41 -5.25 11.11
N LYS A 368 16.78 -6.53 11.15
CA LYS A 368 18.18 -6.96 11.23
C LYS A 368 18.84 -7.12 9.84
N THR A 369 20.15 -7.31 9.85
CA THR A 369 20.99 -7.39 8.65
C THR A 369 21.79 -8.68 8.53
N ASN A 370 21.49 -9.68 9.34
CA ASN A 370 22.27 -10.93 9.38
C ASN A 370 22.05 -11.77 8.12
N VAL A 371 20.84 -11.72 7.54
CA VAL A 371 20.46 -12.53 6.37
C VAL A 371 20.78 -11.81 5.06
N PHE A 372 20.45 -10.52 4.93
CA PHE A 372 20.56 -9.78 3.67
C PHE A 372 21.68 -8.72 3.65
N GLY A 373 22.38 -8.51 4.77
CA GLY A 373 23.47 -7.55 4.86
C GLY A 373 23.03 -6.14 4.41
N LYS A 374 23.77 -5.57 3.45
CA LYS A 374 23.48 -4.24 2.89
C LYS A 374 22.19 -4.18 2.06
N ALA A 375 21.64 -5.33 1.66
CA ALA A 375 20.39 -5.39 0.92
C ALA A 375 19.16 -5.35 1.83
N SER A 376 19.32 -5.53 3.16
CA SER A 376 18.23 -5.48 4.12
C SER A 376 17.44 -4.18 4.01
N ALA A 377 16.12 -4.28 4.10
CA ALA A 377 15.22 -3.15 4.22
C ALA A 377 14.91 -2.85 5.68
N GLY A 378 14.65 -1.57 5.97
CA GLY A 378 13.95 -1.18 7.19
C GLY A 378 12.49 -1.62 7.13
N SER A 379 11.74 -1.35 8.19
CA SER A 379 10.33 -1.71 8.25
C SER A 379 9.51 -0.69 9.02
N PRO A 380 8.30 -0.38 8.54
CA PRO A 380 7.29 0.15 9.42
C PRO A 380 6.78 -0.98 10.35
N PHE A 381 6.39 -0.62 11.57
CA PHE A 381 5.53 -1.45 12.41
C PHE A 381 4.37 -0.60 12.91
N MET A 382 3.19 -1.20 13.05
CA MET A 382 2.03 -0.55 13.64
C MET A 382 1.51 -1.40 14.78
N VAL A 383 1.27 -0.78 15.93
CA VAL A 383 0.70 -1.44 17.10
C VAL A 383 -0.72 -0.94 17.32
N PHE A 384 -1.66 -1.86 17.50
CA PHE A 384 -3.04 -1.56 17.86
C PHE A 384 -3.36 -2.14 19.24
N SER A 385 -4.10 -1.38 20.03
CA SER A 385 -4.79 -1.94 21.19
C SER A 385 -6.11 -2.59 20.75
N GLY A 386 -6.30 -3.86 21.07
CA GLY A 386 -7.60 -4.54 20.89
C GLY A 386 -8.58 -4.30 22.05
N ARG A 387 -8.20 -3.45 23.01
CA ARG A 387 -9.01 -3.01 24.15
C ARG A 387 -8.92 -1.49 24.31
N GLY A 388 -9.83 -0.91 25.11
CA GLY A 388 -9.70 0.49 25.51
C GLY A 388 -8.35 0.76 26.18
N HIS A 389 -7.66 1.82 25.78
CA HIS A 389 -6.38 2.25 26.36
C HIS A 389 -6.41 3.75 26.64
N LYS A 390 -5.69 4.23 27.66
CA LYS A 390 -5.58 5.67 27.95
C LYS A 390 -5.21 6.46 26.67
N ALA A 391 -5.93 7.55 26.42
CA ALA A 391 -5.63 8.41 25.26
C ALA A 391 -4.21 9.02 25.33
N ALA A 392 -3.64 9.41 24.18
CA ALA A 392 -2.44 10.24 24.17
C ALA A 392 -2.69 11.52 24.94
N ASP A 393 -1.66 12.01 25.59
CA ASP A 393 -1.65 13.38 26.08
C ASP A 393 -1.86 14.34 24.88
N GLY A 394 -2.92 15.14 24.95
CA GLY A 394 -3.30 16.09 23.89
C GLY A 394 -4.17 15.53 22.76
N ALA A 395 -4.54 14.24 22.76
CA ALA A 395 -5.42 13.68 21.73
C ALA A 395 -6.86 14.23 21.81
N ARG A 396 -7.47 14.51 20.65
CA ARG A 396 -8.89 14.86 20.56
C ARG A 396 -9.74 13.62 20.84
N VAL A 397 -10.20 13.46 22.08
CA VAL A 397 -11.16 12.40 22.41
C VAL A 397 -12.55 12.87 21.99
N ASN A 398 -13.08 12.32 20.90
CA ASN A 398 -14.39 12.69 20.34
C ASN A 398 -15.59 12.23 21.19
N ASN A 399 -15.37 11.49 22.27
CA ASN A 399 -16.43 11.06 23.19
C ASN A 399 -16.20 11.67 24.57
N GLY A 400 -17.08 12.61 24.93
CA GLY A 400 -17.11 13.23 26.25
C GLY A 400 -16.87 12.24 27.38
N ASN A 401 -16.02 12.64 28.32
CA ASN A 401 -15.73 12.00 29.61
C ASN A 401 -15.06 10.62 29.63
N ASN A 402 -14.82 9.93 28.51
CA ASN A 402 -14.07 8.67 28.56
C ASN A 402 -12.56 8.91 28.46
N ALA A 403 -11.83 8.62 29.54
CA ALA A 403 -10.37 8.66 29.59
C ALA A 403 -9.67 7.60 28.68
N MET A 404 -10.46 6.71 28.06
CA MET A 404 -9.98 5.56 27.27
C MET A 404 -10.34 5.72 25.78
N ASP A 405 -9.34 5.59 24.93
CA ASP A 405 -9.38 5.45 23.48
C ASP A 405 -9.69 3.97 23.11
N PRO A 406 -10.81 3.69 22.42
CA PRO A 406 -11.22 2.32 22.10
C PRO A 406 -10.35 1.63 21.04
N MET A 407 -9.54 2.39 20.28
CA MET A 407 -8.70 1.83 19.21
C MET A 407 -7.39 2.61 19.11
N ARG A 408 -6.58 2.49 20.15
CA ARG A 408 -5.29 3.18 20.25
C ARG A 408 -4.28 2.59 19.26
N VAL A 409 -3.55 3.47 18.56
CA VAL A 409 -2.53 3.10 17.56
C VAL A 409 -1.18 3.77 17.85
N TRP A 410 -0.10 3.01 17.68
CA TRP A 410 1.28 3.51 17.72
C TRP A 410 2.01 3.11 16.43
N ASN A 411 2.79 4.03 15.88
CA ASN A 411 3.46 3.85 14.60
C ASN A 411 4.98 3.90 14.75
N TYR A 412 5.67 2.95 14.12
CA TYR A 412 7.11 2.84 14.21
C TYR A 412 7.76 2.75 12.83
N ALA A 413 8.98 3.28 12.71
CA ALA A 413 9.83 3.04 11.56
C ALA A 413 11.24 2.66 12.02
N VAL A 414 11.64 1.43 11.74
CA VAL A 414 12.92 0.86 12.16
C VAL A 414 13.85 0.78 10.94
N LYS A 415 15.04 1.38 11.03
CA LYS A 415 16.08 1.27 10.01
C LYS A 415 16.62 -0.15 9.93
N ALA A 416 17.08 -0.55 8.74
CA ALA A 416 17.86 -1.77 8.60
C ALA A 416 19.12 -1.70 9.48
N GLY A 417 19.29 -2.70 10.35
CA GLY A 417 20.38 -2.81 11.32
C GLY A 417 20.04 -2.23 12.69
N ASP A 418 18.83 -1.71 12.90
CA ASP A 418 18.44 -1.02 14.13
C ASP A 418 17.34 -1.76 14.91
N GLU A 419 17.14 -1.32 16.16
CA GLU A 419 16.07 -1.76 17.04
C GLU A 419 15.43 -0.60 17.80
N LEU A 420 14.12 -0.68 18.04
CA LEU A 420 13.37 0.21 18.93
C LEU A 420 12.70 -0.61 20.02
N ALA A 421 12.50 -0.02 21.19
CA ALA A 421 11.78 -0.63 22.29
C ALA A 421 10.77 0.36 22.86
N ASP A 422 9.55 -0.11 23.09
CA ASP A 422 8.48 0.65 23.70
C ASP A 422 7.78 -0.19 24.77
N ASN A 423 7.13 0.48 25.73
CA ASN A 423 6.61 -0.14 26.94
C ASN A 423 5.19 0.34 27.24
N TRP A 424 4.33 -0.59 27.61
CA TRP A 424 2.95 -0.32 27.98
C TRP A 424 2.70 -0.75 29.42
N ASN A 425 2.07 0.13 30.20
CA ASN A 425 1.64 -0.19 31.55
C ASN A 425 0.27 -0.89 31.48
N PRO A 426 0.09 -2.12 31.98
CA PRO A 426 -1.21 -2.77 32.00
C PRO A 426 -2.31 -1.90 32.61
N ARG A 427 -1.98 -1.03 33.58
CA ARG A 427 -2.95 -0.12 34.23
C ARG A 427 -3.59 0.89 33.30
N ASP A 428 -2.99 1.17 32.15
CA ASP A 428 -3.53 2.09 31.16
C ASP A 428 -4.54 1.40 30.21
N PHE A 429 -4.72 0.08 30.32
CA PHE A 429 -5.74 -0.66 29.58
C PHE A 429 -6.99 -0.87 30.42
N GLU A 430 -8.12 -0.98 29.73
CA GLU A 430 -9.38 -1.48 30.28
C GLU A 430 -9.18 -2.81 31.01
N GLU A 431 -9.71 -2.91 32.23
CA GLU A 431 -9.57 -4.09 33.12
C GLU A 431 -8.13 -4.48 33.48
N ARG A 432 -7.15 -3.61 33.20
CA ARG A 432 -5.71 -3.89 33.30
C ARG A 432 -5.23 -5.04 32.41
N LEU A 433 -5.93 -5.27 31.30
CA LEU A 433 -5.64 -6.34 30.35
C LEU A 433 -5.00 -5.74 29.10
N TYR A 434 -3.69 -5.94 28.94
CA TYR A 434 -3.05 -5.54 27.70
C TYR A 434 -3.46 -6.50 26.58
N HIS A 435 -3.77 -5.94 25.41
CA HIS A 435 -4.04 -6.71 24.19
C HIS A 435 -3.49 -5.93 23.01
N LEU A 436 -2.27 -6.28 22.59
CA LEU A 436 -1.50 -5.55 21.60
C LEU A 436 -1.31 -6.38 20.34
N ARG A 437 -1.63 -5.79 19.19
CA ARG A 437 -1.43 -6.39 17.87
C ARG A 437 -0.39 -5.60 17.11
N VAL A 438 0.68 -6.26 16.67
CA VAL A 438 1.73 -5.67 15.83
C VAL A 438 1.50 -6.10 14.38
N LEU A 439 1.38 -5.13 13.48
CA LEU A 439 1.40 -5.34 12.03
C LEU A 439 2.72 -4.87 11.44
N GLY A 440 3.22 -5.61 10.45
CA GLY A 440 4.33 -5.24 9.58
C GLY A 440 4.10 -5.72 8.16
N PRO A 441 5.06 -5.49 7.25
CA PRO A 441 4.98 -5.91 5.85
C PRO A 441 4.84 -7.42 5.66
N ASN A 442 4.40 -7.84 4.47
CA ASN A 442 4.34 -9.24 4.03
C ASN A 442 3.72 -10.21 5.05
N GLY A 443 2.58 -9.83 5.63
CA GLY A 443 1.84 -10.65 6.60
C GLY A 443 2.50 -10.78 7.97
N PHE A 444 3.57 -10.02 8.26
CA PHE A 444 4.17 -9.99 9.59
C PHE A 444 3.15 -9.54 10.63
N PHE A 445 2.87 -10.42 11.60
CA PHE A 445 1.89 -10.20 12.64
C PHE A 445 2.33 -10.75 13.99
N ARG A 446 2.10 -9.98 15.06
CA ARG A 446 2.18 -10.47 16.44
C ARG A 446 0.92 -10.10 17.19
N GLU A 447 0.48 -10.98 18.09
CA GLU A 447 -0.56 -10.64 19.07
C GLU A 447 -0.06 -11.01 20.45
N PHE A 448 -0.18 -10.08 21.39
CA PHE A 448 0.18 -10.27 22.78
C PHE A 448 -1.01 -9.93 23.66
N SER A 449 -1.39 -10.84 24.54
CA SER A 449 -2.44 -10.63 25.54
C SER A 449 -1.96 -11.13 26.88
N GLY A 450 -2.32 -10.44 27.95
CA GLY A 450 -1.96 -10.80 29.32
C GLY A 450 -2.30 -9.71 30.33
N ASP A 451 -1.76 -9.84 31.53
CA ASP A 451 -1.97 -8.90 32.63
C ASP A 451 -0.79 -8.84 33.60
N ASP A 452 -1.04 -8.22 34.75
CA ASP A 452 -0.12 -8.10 35.87
C ASP A 452 0.37 -9.44 36.47
N GLU A 453 -0.29 -10.56 36.15
CA GLU A 453 -0.01 -11.92 36.65
C GLU A 453 0.59 -12.82 35.55
N ASP A 454 1.19 -12.21 34.54
CA ASP A 454 1.88 -12.90 33.47
C ASP A 454 2.94 -13.89 33.99
N PRO A 455 3.13 -15.05 33.35
CA PRO A 455 4.17 -16.00 33.75
C PRO A 455 5.57 -15.37 33.69
N LEU A 456 6.49 -15.83 34.55
CA LEU A 456 7.91 -15.40 34.61
C LEU A 456 8.75 -15.98 33.45
N ILE A 457 8.20 -15.92 32.23
CA ILE A 457 8.82 -16.42 31.01
C ILE A 457 9.11 -15.29 30.03
N GLN A 458 10.21 -15.43 29.31
CA GLN A 458 10.51 -14.62 28.13
C GLN A 458 10.39 -15.49 26.88
N VAL A 459 9.73 -14.97 25.86
CA VAL A 459 9.48 -15.66 24.58
C VAL A 459 10.12 -14.86 23.46
N ARG A 460 10.89 -15.55 22.63
CA ARG A 460 11.50 -14.98 21.41
C ARG A 460 11.28 -15.93 20.25
N LEU A 461 10.92 -15.37 19.10
CA LEU A 461 10.81 -16.13 17.85
C LEU A 461 11.80 -15.56 16.83
N GLY A 462 12.82 -16.33 16.52
CA GLY A 462 13.88 -15.96 15.58
C GLY A 462 13.83 -16.77 14.29
N TYR A 463 14.46 -16.25 13.24
CA TYR A 463 14.84 -17.09 12.10
C TYR A 463 15.94 -18.05 12.56
N ARG A 464 15.86 -19.30 12.12
CA ARG A 464 16.99 -20.21 12.27
C ARG A 464 18.04 -19.87 11.22
N ILE A 465 19.14 -19.26 11.68
CA ILE A 465 20.23 -18.84 10.81
C ILE A 465 21.42 -19.79 10.99
N VAL A 466 21.77 -20.52 9.94
CA VAL A 466 22.93 -21.41 9.92
C VAL A 466 23.92 -20.87 8.89
N LYS A 467 25.13 -20.50 9.33
CA LYS A 467 26.18 -19.91 8.47
C LYS A 467 25.67 -18.69 7.67
N SER A 468 24.97 -17.77 8.34
CA SER A 468 24.37 -16.56 7.75
C SER A 468 23.29 -16.80 6.70
N VAL A 469 22.74 -18.01 6.63
CA VAL A 469 21.62 -18.34 5.75
C VAL A 469 20.41 -18.70 6.60
N ALA A 470 19.30 -18.01 6.38
CA ALA A 470 18.00 -18.43 6.88
C ALA A 470 17.57 -19.69 6.10
N ASN A 471 17.44 -20.82 6.79
CA ASN A 471 17.15 -22.11 6.15
C ASN A 471 15.64 -22.37 5.92
N GLY A 472 14.78 -21.41 6.27
CA GLY A 472 13.32 -21.56 6.21
C GLY A 472 12.71 -22.25 7.43
N GLU A 473 13.40 -22.22 8.58
CA GLU A 473 12.87 -22.63 9.87
C GLU A 473 12.90 -21.47 10.87
N LEU A 474 12.09 -21.58 11.91
CA LEU A 474 12.08 -20.66 13.05
C LEU A 474 12.55 -21.35 14.33
N GLU A 475 13.11 -20.57 15.24
CA GLU A 475 13.47 -20.98 16.60
C GLU A 475 12.62 -20.20 17.60
N LEU A 476 11.64 -20.88 18.22
CA LEU A 476 10.88 -20.35 19.35
C LEU A 476 11.62 -20.72 20.63
N THR A 477 12.21 -19.74 21.30
CA THR A 477 12.91 -19.94 22.57
C THR A 477 12.08 -19.36 23.70
N VAL A 478 11.84 -20.17 24.72
CA VAL A 478 11.17 -19.77 25.96
C VAL A 478 12.15 -19.91 27.11
N THR A 479 12.40 -18.82 27.84
CA THR A 479 13.27 -18.78 29.02
C THR A 479 12.44 -18.57 30.26
N ASN A 480 12.47 -19.53 31.19
CA ASN A 480 11.78 -19.48 32.47
C ASN A 480 12.72 -18.95 33.56
N SER A 481 12.43 -17.74 34.03
CA SER A 481 13.14 -17.11 35.15
C SER A 481 12.51 -17.37 36.51
N GLY A 482 11.37 -18.08 36.55
CA GLY A 482 10.68 -18.47 37.77
C GLY A 482 11.35 -19.63 38.52
N ASN A 483 10.79 -19.95 39.69
CA ASN A 483 11.24 -21.05 40.55
C ASN A 483 10.40 -22.33 40.37
N SER A 484 9.35 -22.27 39.54
CA SER A 484 8.48 -23.40 39.20
C SER A 484 8.55 -23.68 37.71
N ALA A 485 8.26 -24.93 37.30
CA ALA A 485 8.13 -25.27 35.89
C ALA A 485 6.84 -24.70 35.31
N TYR A 486 6.88 -24.26 34.04
CA TYR A 486 5.69 -23.86 33.29
C TYR A 486 5.32 -24.93 32.27
N GLN A 487 4.02 -25.26 32.19
CA GLN A 487 3.44 -26.08 31.13
C GLN A 487 2.88 -25.16 30.05
N LEU A 488 3.39 -25.28 28.83
CA LEU A 488 3.01 -24.43 27.71
C LEU A 488 2.42 -25.26 26.57
N ARG A 489 1.53 -24.64 25.80
CA ARG A 489 0.91 -25.21 24.60
C ARG A 489 1.21 -24.33 23.41
N LEU A 490 1.83 -24.91 22.39
CA LEU A 490 2.06 -24.29 21.09
C LEU A 490 1.04 -24.85 20.11
N LEU A 491 0.27 -23.96 19.49
CA LEU A 491 -0.79 -24.27 18.53
C LEU A 491 -0.39 -23.71 17.15
N ASP A 492 -0.65 -24.47 16.10
CA ASP A 492 -0.61 -24.05 14.70
C ASP A 492 -1.88 -24.61 14.04
N ASP A 493 -2.96 -23.84 14.06
CA ASP A 493 -4.25 -24.24 13.50
C ASP A 493 -4.35 -23.92 12.00
N THR A 494 -3.38 -23.16 11.45
CA THR A 494 -3.47 -22.60 10.10
C THR A 494 -2.80 -23.49 9.05
N TYR A 495 -1.57 -23.94 9.28
CA TYR A 495 -0.78 -24.62 8.24
C TYR A 495 -0.54 -26.10 8.53
N HIS A 496 -0.35 -26.48 9.80
CA HIS A 496 0.04 -27.84 10.16
C HIS A 496 -0.96 -28.57 11.07
N ASN A 497 -1.95 -27.86 11.63
CA ASN A 497 -2.89 -28.39 12.62
C ASN A 497 -2.16 -29.08 13.80
N VAL A 498 -1.12 -28.43 14.33
CA VAL A 498 -0.21 -28.99 15.33
C VAL A 498 -0.49 -28.40 16.71
N HIS A 499 -0.77 -29.27 17.68
CA HIS A 499 -0.88 -28.90 19.10
C HIS A 499 0.21 -29.59 19.92
N LYS A 500 1.25 -28.84 20.30
CA LYS A 500 2.41 -29.37 21.04
C LYS A 500 2.41 -28.87 22.48
N LYS A 501 2.57 -29.78 23.43
CA LYS A 501 2.84 -29.45 24.84
C LYS A 501 4.35 -29.39 25.07
N MET A 502 4.79 -28.48 25.93
CA MET A 502 6.17 -28.43 26.41
C MET A 502 6.22 -28.03 27.88
N THR A 503 7.21 -28.56 28.60
CA THR A 503 7.53 -28.13 29.96
C THR A 503 8.82 -27.34 29.92
N VAL A 504 8.82 -26.14 30.52
CA VAL A 504 10.03 -25.35 30.72
C VAL A 504 10.40 -25.39 32.20
N ALA A 505 11.47 -26.10 32.54
CA ALA A 505 11.95 -26.25 33.90
C ALA A 505 12.31 -24.88 34.52
N PRO A 506 12.28 -24.73 35.87
CA PRO A 506 12.67 -23.49 36.51
C PRO A 506 14.11 -23.11 36.16
N LYS A 507 14.37 -21.80 36.02
CA LYS A 507 15.70 -21.25 35.69
C LYS A 507 16.35 -21.86 34.44
N SER A 508 15.54 -22.25 33.46
CA SER A 508 16.01 -22.92 32.24
C SER A 508 15.37 -22.32 30.98
N SER A 509 15.91 -22.70 29.83
CA SER A 509 15.33 -22.37 28.53
C SER A 509 14.99 -23.63 27.76
N ALA A 510 13.92 -23.57 26.98
CA ALA A 510 13.56 -24.59 26.01
C ALA A 510 13.40 -23.94 24.63
N THR A 511 13.82 -24.65 23.59
CA THR A 511 13.71 -24.20 22.20
C THR A 511 12.90 -25.20 21.39
N ILE A 512 11.98 -24.69 20.57
CA ILE A 512 11.24 -25.46 19.60
C ILE A 512 11.57 -24.94 18.21
N LEU A 513 11.92 -25.88 17.34
CA LEU A 513 12.06 -25.62 15.92
C LEU A 513 10.69 -25.71 15.25
N ILE A 514 10.37 -24.74 14.41
CA ILE A 514 9.14 -24.70 13.62
C ILE A 514 9.57 -24.73 12.15
N ALA A 515 9.27 -25.82 11.47
CA ALA A 515 9.53 -25.97 10.04
C ALA A 515 8.43 -25.25 9.25
N THR A 516 8.79 -24.41 8.28
CA THR A 516 7.81 -23.64 7.48
C THR A 516 7.93 -23.90 5.98
N LEU A 517 8.85 -24.78 5.56
CA LEU A 517 9.08 -25.03 4.13
C LEU A 517 7.89 -25.68 3.42
N SER A 518 7.11 -26.52 4.12
CA SER A 518 5.89 -27.13 3.56
C SER A 518 4.77 -26.11 3.31
N SER A 519 4.79 -24.97 4.00
CA SER A 519 3.94 -23.80 3.79
C SER A 519 4.69 -22.66 3.06
N PHE A 520 5.75 -22.99 2.30
CA PHE A 520 6.53 -22.03 1.51
C PHE A 520 7.20 -20.89 2.31
N GLY A 521 7.41 -21.06 3.60
CA GLY A 521 7.99 -20.04 4.50
C GLY A 521 6.95 -19.41 5.43
N TRP A 522 5.66 -19.62 5.20
CA TRP A 522 4.57 -19.04 6.00
C TRP A 522 4.37 -19.77 7.33
N TYR A 523 4.05 -19.02 8.38
CA TYR A 523 3.80 -19.56 9.72
C TYR A 523 2.71 -18.77 10.44
N ASP A 524 1.99 -19.46 11.33
CA ASP A 524 1.06 -18.87 12.29
C ASP A 524 1.01 -19.77 13.52
N VAL A 525 1.66 -19.35 14.61
CA VAL A 525 1.77 -20.13 15.83
C VAL A 525 1.33 -19.34 17.05
N LYS A 526 0.59 -19.99 17.96
CA LYS A 526 0.09 -19.41 19.19
C LYS A 526 0.61 -20.16 20.41
N LEU A 527 1.25 -19.45 21.32
CA LEU A 527 1.74 -19.97 22.60
C LEU A 527 0.79 -19.58 23.73
N LEU A 528 0.39 -20.57 24.52
CA LEU A 528 -0.44 -20.45 25.72
C LEU A 528 0.31 -21.03 26.92
N ALA A 529 0.00 -20.54 28.13
CA ALA A 529 0.55 -21.04 29.38
C ALA A 529 -0.56 -21.58 30.28
N ASP A 530 -0.44 -22.83 30.73
CA ASP A 530 -1.42 -23.44 31.61
C ASP A 530 -1.39 -22.74 32.99
N GLY A 531 -2.57 -22.47 33.56
CA GLY A 531 -2.71 -21.66 34.77
C GLY A 531 -2.74 -20.15 34.54
N HIS A 532 -2.44 -19.67 33.32
CA HIS A 532 -2.47 -18.25 32.95
C HIS A 532 -3.42 -18.01 31.76
N PRO A 533 -4.75 -18.03 31.95
CA PRO A 533 -5.73 -18.01 30.85
C PRO A 533 -5.76 -16.71 30.04
N LYS A 534 -5.24 -15.62 30.59
CA LYS A 534 -5.15 -14.31 29.93
C LYS A 534 -3.89 -14.16 29.06
N PHE A 535 -2.86 -14.96 29.37
CA PHE A 535 -1.58 -14.94 28.67
C PHE A 535 -1.71 -15.66 27.32
N SER A 536 -1.40 -14.95 26.24
CA SER A 536 -1.14 -15.57 24.94
C SER A 536 -0.16 -14.75 24.12
N LYS A 537 0.62 -15.45 23.29
CA LYS A 537 1.48 -14.83 22.28
C LYS A 537 1.26 -15.53 20.93
N GLN A 538 0.81 -14.81 19.93
CA GLN A 538 0.69 -15.30 18.55
C GLN A 538 1.76 -14.67 17.67
N PHE A 539 2.32 -15.49 16.78
CA PHE A 539 3.33 -15.09 15.82
C PHE A 539 2.93 -15.61 14.44
N ALA A 540 2.66 -14.71 13.50
CA ALA A 540 2.41 -15.06 12.11
C ALA A 540 3.26 -14.23 11.15
N GLY A 541 3.48 -14.77 9.95
CA GLY A 541 4.21 -14.09 8.88
C GLY A 541 4.94 -15.07 7.97
N HIS A 542 6.01 -14.58 7.33
CA HIS A 542 6.81 -15.36 6.39
C HIS A 542 8.31 -15.32 6.77
N VAL A 543 9.02 -16.43 6.56
CA VAL A 543 10.48 -16.52 6.72
C VAL A 543 11.15 -16.16 5.40
N GLU A 544 11.75 -14.96 5.34
CA GLU A 544 12.49 -14.55 4.15
C GLU A 544 13.83 -15.28 4.05
N THR A 545 14.03 -16.00 2.94
CA THR A 545 15.26 -16.77 2.67
C THR A 545 16.08 -16.18 1.51
N GLY A 546 15.63 -15.09 0.91
CA GLY A 546 16.21 -14.50 -0.30
C GLY A 546 15.93 -15.30 -1.57
N LYS A 547 15.05 -16.30 -1.50
CA LYS A 547 14.62 -17.11 -2.65
C LYS A 547 13.16 -16.81 -2.99
N PHE A 548 12.80 -17.07 -4.25
CA PHE A 548 11.40 -17.03 -4.67
C PHE A 548 10.55 -18.03 -3.85
N SER A 549 9.35 -17.63 -3.47
CA SER A 549 8.40 -18.45 -2.71
C SER A 549 7.01 -18.48 -3.37
N ARG A 550 5.97 -18.61 -2.55
CA ARG A 550 4.56 -18.53 -2.93
C ARG A 550 3.85 -17.55 -2.01
N THR A 551 2.81 -16.90 -2.53
CA THR A 551 1.88 -16.15 -1.68
C THR A 551 1.24 -17.08 -0.64
N ASP A 552 0.78 -16.50 0.48
CA ASP A 552 0.25 -17.23 1.62
C ASP A 552 -0.82 -18.28 1.20
N PRO A 553 -0.62 -19.59 1.52
CA PRO A 553 -1.59 -20.63 1.19
C PRO A 553 -2.91 -20.56 1.94
N ALA A 554 -2.97 -19.81 3.05
CA ALA A 554 -4.15 -19.64 3.89
C ALA A 554 -4.96 -18.37 3.56
N MET A 555 -4.57 -17.63 2.50
CA MET A 555 -5.39 -16.53 1.94
C MET A 555 -6.76 -17.03 1.50
#